data_AF-A0A3N9N8W9-F1
#
_entry.id   AF-A0A3N9N8W9-F1
#
_cell.length_a   1.000
_cell.length_b   1.000
_cell.length_c   1.000
_cell.angle_alpha   90.00
_cell.angle_beta   90.00
_cell.angle_gamma   90.00
#
_symmetry.space_group_name_H-M   'P 1'
#
loop_
_entity.id
_entity.type
_entity.pdbx_description
1 polymer ?
#
loop_
_entity_poly.entity_id
_entity_poly.type
_entity_poly.pdbx_seq_one_letter_code
_entity_poly.pdbx_strand_id
1 'polypeptide(L)'
;MKLSVTLLILFALGLYLCPAQDLPAGHEALGTKSYDQYEKPEACQSCHAELYHQWTQSMMAQAYTHHWDEIEYFKLAVPHGQKDPKIADAADGCNGCHAPMAYLAGKVPPPRPEENTRANESVSCDICHTIKGFKGDTPFNFNYISDPGRLKYGNKEGKSSPHHDTKYLEFITTPKFCGTCHNEKSPFDVWVKSTQLEWEEGPYAKDNVPCQECHMPK
;
A
#
# COMPACT_ATOMS: atom_id res chain seq x y z
N MET A 1 -50.02 -28.18 49.67
CA MET A 1 -49.31 -26.98 49.19
C MET A 1 -47.83 -27.33 48.98
N LYS A 2 -47.40 -27.55 47.74
CA LYS A 2 -45.98 -27.60 47.36
C LYS A 2 -45.80 -26.51 46.30
N LEU A 3 -45.12 -25.42 46.64
CA LEU A 3 -44.72 -24.38 45.70
C LEU A 3 -43.38 -24.80 45.09
N SER A 4 -43.36 -25.07 43.78
CA SER A 4 -42.12 -25.17 43.02
C SER A 4 -41.74 -23.78 42.53
N VAL A 5 -40.54 -23.32 42.89
CA VAL A 5 -39.93 -22.10 42.39
C VAL A 5 -39.13 -22.45 41.15
N THR A 6 -39.61 -22.05 39.98
CA THR A 6 -38.86 -22.15 38.73
C THR A 6 -38.10 -20.85 38.51
N LEU A 7 -36.78 -20.89 38.70
CA LEU A 7 -35.88 -19.77 38.47
C LEU A 7 -35.56 -19.69 36.97
N LEU A 8 -36.14 -18.71 36.26
CA LEU A 8 -35.77 -18.38 34.88
C LEU A 8 -34.48 -17.56 34.88
N ILE A 9 -33.38 -18.15 34.44
CA ILE A 9 -32.12 -17.45 34.17
C ILE A 9 -32.21 -16.92 32.73
N LEU A 10 -32.42 -15.61 32.59
CA LEU A 10 -32.29 -14.88 31.33
C LEU A 10 -30.80 -14.71 31.01
N PHE A 11 -30.29 -15.51 30.07
CA PHE A 11 -28.98 -15.30 29.46
C PHE A 11 -29.09 -14.13 28.46
N ALA A 12 -28.64 -12.94 28.85
CA ALA A 12 -28.45 -11.83 27.94
C ALA A 12 -27.18 -12.08 27.11
N LEU A 13 -27.33 -12.57 25.87
CA LEU A 13 -26.26 -12.52 24.88
C LEU A 13 -26.03 -11.05 24.48
N GLY A 14 -25.06 -10.41 25.12
CA GLY A 14 -24.52 -9.15 24.64
C GLY A 14 -23.78 -9.40 23.32
N LEU A 15 -24.37 -8.98 22.21
CA LEU A 15 -23.65 -8.82 20.94
C LEU A 15 -22.57 -7.76 21.14
N TYR A 16 -21.34 -8.21 21.38
CA TYR A 16 -20.15 -7.37 21.21
C TYR A 16 -19.99 -7.09 19.72
N LEU A 17 -20.61 -6.00 19.26
CA LEU A 17 -20.21 -5.34 18.02
C LEU A 17 -18.81 -4.81 18.25
N CYS A 18 -17.79 -5.55 17.82
CA CYS A 18 -16.43 -5.04 17.73
C CYS A 18 -16.45 -3.99 16.60
N PRO A 19 -16.29 -2.68 16.90
CA PRO A 19 -16.16 -1.69 15.84
C PRO A 19 -15.03 -2.10 14.89
N ALA A 20 -15.29 -2.03 13.58
CA ALA A 20 -14.26 -2.24 12.58
C ALA A 20 -13.12 -1.26 12.89
N GLN A 21 -11.94 -1.80 13.21
CA GLN A 21 -10.82 -1.00 13.65
C GLN A 21 -10.28 -0.23 12.44
N ASP A 22 -10.27 1.11 12.54
CA ASP A 22 -9.70 1.96 11.49
C ASP A 22 -8.20 1.67 11.37
N LEU A 23 -7.80 1.17 10.20
CA LEU A 23 -6.40 0.86 9.92
C LEU A 23 -5.60 2.15 9.68
N PRO A 24 -4.33 2.22 10.11
CA PRO A 24 -3.47 3.37 9.89
C PRO A 24 -3.10 3.54 8.41
N ALA A 25 -2.71 4.75 8.01
CA ALA A 25 -2.26 5.09 6.66
C ALA A 25 -1.22 6.22 6.71
N GLY A 26 -0.44 6.38 5.64
CA GLY A 26 0.59 7.42 5.57
C GLY A 26 1.60 7.26 6.71
N HIS A 27 1.95 8.37 7.36
CA HIS A 27 2.88 8.39 8.49
C HIS A 27 2.42 7.55 9.69
N GLU A 28 1.10 7.43 9.92
CA GLU A 28 0.56 6.61 11.01
C GLU A 28 0.84 5.11 10.80
N ALA A 29 1.13 4.69 9.55
CA ALA A 29 1.32 3.28 9.21
C ALA A 29 2.76 2.78 9.42
N LEU A 30 3.71 3.68 9.74
CA LEU A 30 5.10 3.32 10.01
C LEU A 30 5.19 2.29 11.14
N GLY A 31 5.80 1.14 10.86
CA GLY A 31 5.98 0.06 11.85
C GLY A 31 4.70 -0.67 12.28
N THR A 32 3.59 -0.47 11.58
CA THR A 32 2.30 -1.10 11.94
C THR A 32 2.10 -2.50 11.38
N LYS A 33 2.99 -2.93 10.49
CA LYS A 33 2.96 -4.24 9.82
C LYS A 33 4.31 -4.93 9.96
N SER A 34 4.39 -6.15 9.46
CA SER A 34 5.64 -6.91 9.38
C SER A 34 5.74 -7.64 8.05
N TYR A 35 6.97 -7.95 7.63
CA TYR A 35 7.21 -8.60 6.33
C TYR A 35 6.45 -9.94 6.19
N ASP A 36 6.34 -10.73 7.25
CA ASP A 36 5.67 -12.03 7.27
C ASP A 36 4.16 -11.96 7.04
N GLN A 37 3.55 -10.78 7.12
CA GLN A 37 2.16 -10.58 6.73
C GLN A 37 1.97 -10.53 5.21
N TYR A 38 3.05 -10.29 4.46
CA TYR A 38 3.04 -10.18 3.00
C TYR A 38 3.68 -11.41 2.36
N GLU A 39 2.99 -11.91 1.35
CA GLU A 39 3.51 -12.97 0.49
C GLU A 39 4.70 -12.48 -0.31
N LYS A 40 5.61 -13.41 -0.62
CA LYS A 40 6.74 -13.12 -1.49
C LYS A 40 6.28 -13.06 -2.96
N PRO A 41 6.87 -12.21 -3.81
CA PRO A 41 6.53 -12.15 -5.23
C PRO A 41 6.59 -13.50 -5.95
N GLU A 42 7.53 -14.37 -5.59
CA GLU A 42 7.71 -15.69 -6.21
C GLU A 42 6.53 -16.63 -5.94
N ALA A 43 5.77 -16.43 -4.85
CA ALA A 43 4.56 -17.19 -4.59
C ALA A 43 3.51 -16.96 -5.69
N CYS A 44 3.46 -15.74 -6.24
CA CYS A 44 2.53 -15.34 -7.29
C CYS A 44 2.93 -15.92 -8.66
N GLN A 45 4.23 -16.12 -8.92
CA GLN A 45 4.74 -16.55 -10.23
C GLN A 45 4.13 -17.88 -10.72
N SER A 46 3.84 -18.79 -9.80
CA SER A 46 3.33 -20.13 -10.13
C SER A 46 1.99 -20.13 -10.88
N CYS A 47 1.13 -19.14 -10.61
CA CYS A 47 -0.18 -18.99 -11.26
C CYS A 47 -0.30 -17.70 -12.10
N HIS A 48 0.52 -16.68 -11.84
CA HIS A 48 0.51 -15.38 -12.51
C HIS A 48 1.83 -15.09 -13.23
N ALA A 49 2.36 -16.08 -13.95
CA ALA A 49 3.70 -16.02 -14.55
C ALA A 49 3.91 -14.79 -15.44
N GLU A 50 2.96 -14.47 -16.34
CA GLU A 50 3.07 -13.32 -17.25
C GLU A 50 3.16 -12.00 -16.48
N LEU A 51 2.26 -11.80 -15.50
CA LEU A 51 2.23 -10.59 -14.67
C LEU A 51 3.49 -10.47 -13.82
N TYR A 52 3.98 -11.60 -13.27
CA TYR A 52 5.23 -11.64 -12.53
C TYR A 52 6.40 -11.19 -13.42
N HIS A 53 6.52 -11.72 -14.63
CA HIS A 53 7.58 -11.32 -15.56
C HIS A 53 7.48 -9.85 -15.96
N GLN A 54 6.29 -9.35 -16.29
CA GLN A 54 6.08 -7.93 -16.56
C GLN A 54 6.50 -7.05 -15.38
N TRP A 55 6.11 -7.44 -14.15
CA TRP A 55 6.50 -6.72 -12.94
C TRP A 55 8.03 -6.70 -12.77
N THR A 56 8.73 -7.84 -12.89
CA THR A 56 10.20 -7.89 -12.73
C THR A 56 10.96 -6.96 -13.68
N GLN A 57 10.37 -6.63 -14.83
CA GLN A 57 10.95 -5.73 -15.84
C GLN A 57 10.54 -4.27 -15.63
N SER A 58 9.66 -3.97 -14.68
CA SER A 58 9.15 -2.62 -14.42
C SER A 58 10.01 -1.86 -13.42
N MET A 59 9.88 -0.54 -13.43
CA MET A 59 10.45 0.31 -12.37
C MET A 59 9.81 0.07 -11.00
N MET A 60 8.63 -0.56 -10.93
CA MET A 60 7.99 -0.88 -9.63
C MET A 60 8.73 -2.01 -8.90
N ALA A 61 9.24 -3.00 -9.63
CA ALA A 61 10.11 -4.04 -9.07
C ALA A 61 11.51 -3.52 -8.71
N GLN A 62 11.89 -2.36 -9.25
CA GLN A 62 13.20 -1.75 -9.07
C GLN A 62 13.14 -0.45 -8.25
N ALA A 63 11.98 -0.10 -7.69
CA ALA A 63 11.75 1.23 -7.14
C ALA A 63 12.75 1.58 -6.02
N TYR A 64 13.12 0.59 -5.21
CA TYR A 64 14.14 0.74 -4.17
C TYR A 64 15.57 0.38 -4.62
N THR A 65 15.69 -0.55 -5.58
CA THR A 65 16.99 -1.14 -5.95
C THR A 65 17.65 -0.44 -7.14
N HIS A 66 16.94 0.46 -7.81
CA HIS A 66 17.50 1.22 -8.92
C HIS A 66 18.60 2.16 -8.41
N HIS A 67 19.73 2.23 -9.12
CA HIS A 67 20.91 2.96 -8.65
C HIS A 67 20.65 4.45 -8.38
N TRP A 68 19.71 5.07 -9.11
CA TRP A 68 19.30 6.46 -8.89
C TRP A 68 18.57 6.63 -7.56
N ASP A 69 17.71 5.67 -7.21
CA ASP A 69 16.99 5.68 -5.94
C ASP A 69 17.96 5.58 -4.77
N GLU A 70 18.92 4.66 -4.86
CA GLU A 70 19.94 4.50 -3.82
C GLU A 70 20.77 5.79 -3.62
N ILE A 71 21.14 6.46 -4.72
CA ILE A 71 21.87 7.74 -4.67
C ILE A 71 20.99 8.82 -4.03
N GLU A 72 19.77 9.01 -4.53
CA GLU A 72 18.87 10.05 -4.06
C GLU A 72 18.51 9.85 -2.59
N TYR A 73 18.16 8.62 -2.20
CA TYR A 73 17.78 8.33 -0.84
C TYR A 73 18.97 8.41 0.14
N PHE A 74 20.01 7.61 -0.06
CA PHE A 74 21.09 7.49 0.93
C PHE A 74 22.11 8.63 0.88
N LYS A 75 22.29 9.30 -0.26
CA LYS A 75 23.27 10.39 -0.38
C LYS A 75 22.65 11.77 -0.29
N LEU A 76 21.33 11.92 -0.46
CA LEU A 76 20.64 13.21 -0.36
C LEU A 76 19.56 13.22 0.72
N ALA A 77 18.49 12.43 0.58
CA ALA A 77 17.33 12.50 1.47
C ALA A 77 17.69 12.23 2.93
N VAL A 78 18.42 11.13 3.22
CA VAL A 78 18.84 10.78 4.58
C VAL A 78 19.75 11.86 5.19
N PRO A 79 20.85 12.31 4.54
CA PRO A 79 21.66 13.40 5.06
C PRO A 79 20.89 14.72 5.26
N HIS A 80 19.94 15.04 4.38
CA HIS A 80 19.10 16.24 4.53
C HIS A 80 18.18 16.13 5.74
N GLY A 81 17.51 14.99 5.94
CA GLY A 81 16.66 14.73 7.11
C GLY A 81 17.43 14.74 8.44
N GLN A 82 18.68 14.29 8.44
CA GLN A 82 19.57 14.38 9.61
C GLN A 82 19.97 15.82 9.95
N LYS A 83 20.01 16.71 8.95
CA LYS A 83 20.44 18.10 9.09
C LYS A 83 19.28 19.05 9.42
N ASP A 84 18.12 18.83 8.82
CA ASP A 84 16.92 19.65 9.04
C ASP A 84 15.75 18.77 9.51
N PRO A 85 15.30 18.90 10.77
CA PRO A 85 14.15 18.16 11.29
C PRO A 85 12.87 18.33 10.47
N LYS A 86 12.70 19.43 9.72
CA LYS A 86 11.53 19.63 8.84
C LYS A 86 11.50 18.66 7.66
N ILE A 87 12.65 18.07 7.31
CA ILE A 87 12.81 17.15 6.20
C ILE A 87 12.85 15.69 6.68
N ALA A 88 13.02 15.44 7.98
CA ALA A 88 13.15 14.10 8.54
C ALA A 88 11.99 13.18 8.13
N ASP A 89 10.75 13.62 8.33
CA ASP A 89 9.56 12.82 7.97
C ASP A 89 9.47 12.56 6.46
N ALA A 90 9.82 13.55 5.63
CA ALA A 90 9.83 13.38 4.18
C ALA A 90 10.93 12.43 3.69
N ALA A 91 12.11 12.48 4.33
CA ALA A 91 13.18 11.52 4.07
C ALA A 91 12.70 10.11 4.44
N ASP A 92 12.12 9.93 5.62
CA ASP A 92 11.59 8.63 6.03
C ASP A 92 10.49 8.13 5.09
N GLY A 93 9.64 9.06 4.62
CA GLY A 93 8.53 8.84 3.71
C GLY A 93 8.89 8.36 2.30
N CYS A 94 10.13 8.56 1.82
CA CYS A 94 10.55 8.07 0.50
C CYS A 94 10.22 6.57 0.33
N ASN A 95 10.44 5.79 1.39
CA ASN A 95 10.22 4.35 1.40
C ASN A 95 8.75 3.95 1.59
N GLY A 96 7.85 4.88 1.93
CA GLY A 96 6.41 4.63 1.85
C GLY A 96 5.98 4.33 0.40
N CYS A 97 6.70 4.86 -0.59
CA CYS A 97 6.45 4.60 -2.01
C CYS A 97 7.44 3.62 -2.64
N HIS A 98 8.73 3.67 -2.27
CA HIS A 98 9.80 2.94 -2.96
C HIS A 98 10.11 1.55 -2.36
N ALA A 99 10.02 1.42 -1.04
CA ALA A 99 10.15 0.15 -0.31
C ALA A 99 8.99 -0.02 0.70
N PRO A 100 7.73 -0.01 0.25
CA PRO A 100 6.54 0.10 1.10
C PRO A 100 6.48 -0.94 2.23
N MET A 101 6.91 -2.18 2.00
CA MET A 101 6.98 -3.19 3.07
C MET A 101 8.02 -2.86 4.14
N ALA A 102 9.16 -2.27 3.75
CA ALA A 102 10.18 -1.84 4.70
C ALA A 102 9.66 -0.71 5.59
N TYR A 103 8.99 0.27 4.98
CA TYR A 103 8.35 1.37 5.69
C TYR A 103 7.29 0.86 6.67
N LEU A 104 6.35 0.02 6.19
CA LEU A 104 5.30 -0.53 7.04
C LEU A 104 5.88 -1.43 8.16
N ALA A 105 7.05 -2.04 7.96
CA ALA A 105 7.80 -2.80 8.96
C ALA A 105 8.68 -1.94 9.89
N GLY A 106 8.63 -0.61 9.77
CA GLY A 106 9.39 0.30 10.64
C GLY A 106 10.89 0.32 10.36
N LYS A 107 11.32 -0.15 9.19
CA LYS A 107 12.73 -0.16 8.78
C LYS A 107 13.03 1.08 7.96
N VAL A 108 13.36 2.17 8.64
CA VAL A 108 13.70 3.44 8.02
C VAL A 108 14.98 4.00 8.66
N PRO A 109 16.09 4.15 7.91
CA PRO A 109 16.25 3.71 6.53
C PRO A 109 16.19 2.18 6.38
N PRO A 110 15.68 1.64 5.26
CA PRO A 110 15.78 0.20 4.99
C PRO A 110 17.25 -0.24 4.82
N PRO A 111 17.57 -1.52 5.04
CA PRO A 111 18.88 -2.09 4.69
C PRO A 111 19.19 -1.85 3.22
N ARG A 112 20.44 -1.49 2.89
CA ARG A 112 20.82 -1.08 1.54
C ARG A 112 20.59 -2.21 0.51
N PRO A 113 20.40 -1.89 -0.79
CA PRO A 113 20.13 -2.89 -1.82
C PRO A 113 21.14 -4.05 -1.87
N GLU A 114 22.43 -3.81 -1.60
CA GLU A 114 23.46 -4.85 -1.58
C GLU A 114 23.29 -5.90 -0.48
N GLU A 115 22.52 -5.59 0.58
CA GLU A 115 22.22 -6.54 1.67
C GLU A 115 21.16 -7.58 1.25
N ASN A 116 20.54 -7.41 0.08
CA ASN A 116 19.60 -8.33 -0.53
C ASN A 116 18.48 -8.79 0.42
N THR A 117 17.91 -7.84 1.17
CA THR A 117 16.79 -8.09 2.08
C THR A 117 15.45 -8.00 1.35
N ARG A 118 14.35 -8.28 2.06
CA ARG A 118 12.99 -8.11 1.51
C ARG A 118 12.63 -6.66 1.14
N ALA A 119 13.42 -5.66 1.53
CA ALA A 119 13.27 -4.30 1.00
C ALA A 119 13.44 -4.25 -0.54
N ASN A 120 14.24 -5.15 -1.11
CA ASN A 120 14.49 -5.25 -2.54
C ASN A 120 13.28 -5.74 -3.34
N GLU A 121 12.26 -6.28 -2.68
CA GLU A 121 10.97 -6.60 -3.31
C GLU A 121 10.22 -5.34 -3.76
N SER A 122 10.69 -4.14 -3.37
CA SER A 122 10.21 -2.83 -3.84
C SER A 122 8.67 -2.72 -3.76
N VAL A 123 8.01 -2.25 -4.81
CA VAL A 123 6.56 -2.24 -4.93
C VAL A 123 6.13 -3.60 -5.51
N SER A 124 5.99 -4.59 -4.62
CA SER A 124 5.66 -5.97 -4.99
C SER A 124 4.16 -6.20 -5.22
N CYS A 125 3.83 -7.38 -5.76
CA CYS A 125 2.44 -7.81 -5.99
C CYS A 125 1.57 -7.63 -4.75
N ASP A 126 2.09 -8.05 -3.59
CA ASP A 126 1.27 -8.16 -2.40
C ASP A 126 0.95 -6.82 -1.76
N ILE A 127 1.81 -5.81 -1.93
CA ILE A 127 1.49 -4.45 -1.53
C ILE A 127 0.28 -3.93 -2.30
N CYS A 128 0.34 -3.94 -3.63
CA CYS A 128 -0.75 -3.43 -4.46
C CYS A 128 -2.06 -4.19 -4.21
N HIS A 129 -1.98 -5.52 -4.07
CA HIS A 129 -3.15 -6.38 -3.89
C HIS A 129 -3.70 -6.42 -2.46
N THR A 130 -3.06 -5.75 -1.50
CA THR A 130 -3.55 -5.63 -0.10
C THR A 130 -3.91 -4.20 0.29
N ILE A 131 -3.74 -3.23 -0.61
CA ILE A 131 -4.26 -1.87 -0.42
C ILE A 131 -5.78 -1.87 -0.61
N LYS A 132 -6.51 -1.39 0.39
CA LYS A 132 -7.99 -1.35 0.38
C LYS A 132 -8.59 0.04 0.19
N GLY A 133 -7.77 1.09 0.20
CA GLY A 133 -8.20 2.48 0.20
C GLY A 133 -7.06 3.43 0.56
N PHE A 134 -7.41 4.67 0.91
CA PHE A 134 -6.50 5.70 1.41
C PHE A 134 -7.20 6.55 2.49
N LYS A 135 -6.46 7.32 3.29
CA LYS A 135 -7.01 8.28 4.27
C LYS A 135 -6.89 9.74 3.79
N GLY A 136 -7.91 10.53 4.07
CA GLY A 136 -8.01 11.94 3.68
C GLY A 136 -8.79 12.14 2.38
N ASP A 137 -8.89 13.38 1.91
CA ASP A 137 -9.68 13.73 0.72
C ASP A 137 -8.90 13.51 -0.59
N THR A 138 -7.57 13.58 -0.52
CA THR A 138 -6.66 13.47 -1.67
C THR A 138 -5.66 12.35 -1.42
N PRO A 139 -5.39 11.46 -2.39
CA PRO A 139 -4.33 10.47 -2.29
C PRO A 139 -2.97 11.13 -2.55
N PHE A 140 -2.04 11.06 -1.61
CA PHE A 140 -0.66 11.54 -1.73
C PHE A 140 0.20 11.05 -0.55
N ASN A 141 1.52 11.16 -0.67
CA ASN A 141 2.49 10.80 0.38
C ASN A 141 2.12 9.47 1.04
N PHE A 142 2.02 8.41 0.23
CA PHE A 142 1.83 7.01 0.68
C PHE A 142 0.66 6.82 1.67
N ASN A 143 -0.38 7.65 1.56
CA ASN A 143 -1.57 7.58 2.43
C ASN A 143 -2.51 6.42 2.14
N TYR A 144 -2.04 5.35 1.49
CA TYR A 144 -2.80 4.13 1.28
C TYR A 144 -3.02 3.37 2.60
N ILE A 145 -4.10 2.59 2.65
CA ILE A 145 -4.43 1.71 3.77
C ILE A 145 -4.03 0.29 3.38
N SER A 146 -3.01 -0.25 4.05
CA SER A 146 -2.55 -1.63 3.83
C SER A 146 -3.20 -2.61 4.81
N ASP A 147 -3.78 -3.68 4.26
CA ASP A 147 -4.51 -4.73 4.99
C ASP A 147 -4.04 -6.11 4.52
N PRO A 148 -2.78 -6.48 4.85
CA PRO A 148 -2.20 -7.75 4.41
C PRO A 148 -2.85 -8.96 5.07
N GLY A 149 -2.82 -10.08 4.34
CA GLY A 149 -3.45 -11.33 4.75
C GLY A 149 -3.89 -12.14 3.53
N ARG A 150 -4.72 -13.17 3.75
CA ARG A 150 -5.18 -14.06 2.67
C ARG A 150 -6.07 -13.38 1.64
N LEU A 151 -6.71 -12.27 1.95
CA LEU A 151 -7.57 -11.56 1.02
C LEU A 151 -6.76 -10.69 0.08
N LYS A 152 -6.96 -10.86 -1.23
CA LYS A 152 -6.33 -10.06 -2.28
C LYS A 152 -7.40 -9.33 -3.09
N TYR A 153 -7.19 -8.03 -3.30
CA TYR A 153 -8.07 -7.17 -4.07
C TYR A 153 -7.68 -7.18 -5.55
N GLY A 154 -8.66 -7.20 -6.45
CA GLY A 154 -8.40 -7.19 -7.88
C GLY A 154 -9.45 -6.43 -8.67
N ASN A 155 -9.18 -6.25 -9.96
CA ASN A 155 -10.04 -5.52 -10.90
C ASN A 155 -11.12 -6.38 -11.57
N LYS A 156 -11.27 -7.65 -11.18
CA LYS A 156 -12.23 -8.59 -11.78
C LYS A 156 -13.12 -9.19 -10.71
N GLU A 157 -14.43 -9.09 -10.91
CA GLU A 157 -15.42 -9.73 -10.06
C GLU A 157 -15.48 -11.25 -10.28
N GLY A 158 -15.94 -11.99 -9.26
CA GLY A 158 -16.25 -13.41 -9.36
C GLY A 158 -15.06 -14.34 -9.62
N LYS A 159 -13.82 -13.85 -9.44
CA LYS A 159 -12.63 -14.71 -9.48
C LYS A 159 -12.52 -15.52 -8.20
N SER A 160 -11.92 -16.70 -8.31
CA SER A 160 -11.61 -17.59 -7.20
C SER A 160 -10.17 -18.09 -7.36
N SER A 161 -9.42 -18.18 -6.28
CA SER A 161 -8.07 -18.73 -6.25
C SER A 161 -8.01 -19.89 -5.25
N PRO A 162 -7.26 -20.97 -5.54
CA PRO A 162 -7.04 -22.05 -4.58
C PRO A 162 -6.09 -21.65 -3.44
N HIS A 163 -5.37 -20.53 -3.57
CA HIS A 163 -4.32 -20.13 -2.62
C HIS A 163 -4.74 -18.97 -1.71
N HIS A 164 -5.44 -17.97 -2.25
CA HIS A 164 -5.81 -16.75 -1.52
C HIS A 164 -7.27 -16.38 -1.81
N ASP A 165 -7.90 -15.63 -0.92
CA ASP A 165 -9.25 -15.13 -1.15
C ASP A 165 -9.20 -13.96 -2.15
N THR A 166 -10.25 -13.80 -2.93
CA THR A 166 -10.32 -12.82 -4.02
C THR A 166 -11.53 -11.93 -3.83
N LYS A 167 -11.32 -10.61 -3.91
CA LYS A 167 -12.40 -9.64 -3.84
C LYS A 167 -12.22 -8.52 -4.85
N TYR A 168 -13.30 -8.18 -5.54
CA TYR A 168 -13.33 -6.98 -6.36
C TYR A 168 -13.20 -5.74 -5.48
N LEU A 169 -12.40 -4.78 -5.91
CA LEU A 169 -12.29 -3.48 -5.27
C LEU A 169 -12.26 -2.39 -6.34
N GLU A 170 -13.32 -1.58 -6.40
CA GLU A 170 -13.37 -0.43 -7.33
C GLU A 170 -12.15 0.48 -7.18
N PHE A 171 -11.66 0.71 -5.96
CA PHE A 171 -10.52 1.60 -5.76
C PHE A 171 -9.30 1.25 -6.64
N ILE A 172 -8.97 -0.04 -6.82
CA ILE A 172 -7.81 -0.50 -7.59
C ILE A 172 -7.92 -0.19 -9.11
N THR A 173 -9.14 0.10 -9.60
CA THR A 173 -9.39 0.47 -11.00
C THR A 173 -9.40 1.98 -11.21
N THR A 174 -9.28 2.78 -10.14
CA THR A 174 -9.29 4.24 -10.22
C THR A 174 -7.87 4.83 -10.31
N PRO A 175 -7.70 6.00 -10.93
CA PRO A 175 -6.44 6.76 -10.89
C PRO A 175 -6.00 7.15 -9.48
N LYS A 176 -6.95 7.31 -8.55
CA LYS A 176 -6.67 7.64 -7.15
C LYS A 176 -5.83 6.57 -6.45
N PHE A 177 -5.92 5.30 -6.86
CA PHE A 177 -5.02 4.24 -6.40
C PHE A 177 -3.57 4.56 -6.74
N CYS A 178 -3.29 4.94 -7.98
CA CYS A 178 -1.95 5.34 -8.40
C CYS A 178 -1.50 6.61 -7.67
N GLY A 179 -2.44 7.53 -7.42
CA GLY A 179 -2.20 8.81 -6.72
C GLY A 179 -1.63 8.65 -5.32
N THR A 180 -1.83 7.53 -4.62
CA THR A 180 -1.28 7.34 -3.26
C THR A 180 0.25 7.35 -3.26
N CYS A 181 0.88 7.03 -4.40
CA CYS A 181 2.33 7.10 -4.57
C CYS A 181 2.76 8.09 -5.67
N HIS A 182 1.88 8.38 -6.64
CA HIS A 182 2.15 9.28 -7.76
C HIS A 182 1.77 10.74 -7.51
N ASN A 183 1.32 11.08 -6.30
CA ASN A 183 1.28 12.45 -5.80
C ASN A 183 2.18 12.57 -4.57
N GLU A 184 3.08 13.55 -4.57
CA GLU A 184 4.05 13.84 -3.50
C GLU A 184 4.04 15.33 -3.18
N LYS A 185 3.80 15.66 -1.91
CA LYS A 185 3.78 17.02 -1.37
C LYS A 185 4.89 17.18 -0.34
N SER A 186 5.72 18.19 -0.55
CA SER A 186 6.81 18.51 0.36
C SER A 186 6.31 19.01 1.73
N PRO A 187 7.16 18.99 2.77
CA PRO A 187 6.88 19.61 4.08
C PRO A 187 6.57 21.12 4.03
N PHE A 188 6.78 21.77 2.88
CA PHE A 188 6.52 23.19 2.67
C PHE A 188 5.19 23.45 1.92
N ASP A 189 4.33 22.43 1.85
CA ASP A 189 3.03 22.49 1.18
C ASP A 189 3.10 22.71 -0.35
N VAL A 190 4.23 22.34 -0.95
CA VAL A 190 4.43 22.40 -2.42
C VAL A 190 4.38 20.99 -3.01
N TRP A 191 3.59 20.80 -4.05
CA TRP A 191 3.58 19.58 -4.86
C TRP A 191 4.91 19.42 -5.59
N VAL A 192 5.62 18.33 -5.30
CA VAL A 192 6.86 17.94 -6.00
C VAL A 192 6.52 17.04 -7.19
N LYS A 193 5.45 16.27 -7.06
CA LYS A 193 4.88 15.41 -8.09
C LYS A 193 3.37 15.39 -7.88
N SER A 194 2.58 15.53 -8.94
CA SER A 194 1.11 15.61 -8.83
C SER A 194 0.43 14.91 -10.00
N THR A 195 1.02 13.84 -10.53
CA THR A 195 0.61 13.23 -11.80
C THR A 195 -0.85 12.81 -11.84
N GLN A 196 -1.39 12.27 -10.74
CA GLN A 196 -2.82 11.92 -10.72
C GLN A 196 -3.71 13.16 -10.67
N LEU A 197 -3.30 14.23 -9.99
CA LEU A 197 -4.05 15.49 -9.95
C LEU A 197 -4.00 16.22 -11.30
N GLU A 198 -2.83 16.23 -11.94
CA GLU A 198 -2.66 16.74 -13.31
C GLU A 198 -3.52 15.95 -14.31
N TRP A 199 -3.63 14.62 -14.14
CA TRP A 199 -4.56 13.81 -14.91
C TRP A 199 -6.02 14.24 -14.67
N GLU A 200 -6.41 14.49 -13.41
CA GLU A 200 -7.77 14.88 -13.02
C GLU A 200 -8.20 16.21 -13.64
N GLU A 201 -7.27 17.14 -13.82
CA GLU A 201 -7.47 18.42 -14.52
C GLU A 201 -7.38 18.29 -16.06
N GLY A 202 -6.82 17.18 -16.54
CA GLY A 202 -6.50 16.93 -17.94
C GLY A 202 -7.66 16.42 -18.80
N PRO A 203 -7.45 16.28 -20.12
CA PRO A 203 -8.47 15.79 -21.05
C PRO A 203 -8.86 14.34 -20.79
N TYR A 204 -7.91 13.47 -20.42
CA TYR A 204 -8.17 12.05 -20.20
C TYR A 204 -9.12 11.78 -19.03
N ALA A 205 -9.12 12.62 -17.99
CA ALA A 205 -10.14 12.54 -16.93
C ALA A 205 -11.54 12.88 -17.46
N LYS A 206 -11.67 13.87 -18.35
CA LYS A 206 -12.95 14.24 -18.98
C LYS A 206 -13.50 13.11 -19.86
N ASP A 207 -12.60 12.36 -20.49
CA ASP A 207 -12.92 11.21 -21.33
C ASP A 207 -13.07 9.90 -20.54
N ASN A 208 -12.95 9.94 -19.20
CA ASN A 208 -12.98 8.78 -18.30
C ASN A 208 -11.94 7.69 -18.65
N VAL A 209 -10.75 8.10 -19.11
CA VAL A 209 -9.64 7.19 -19.40
C VAL A 209 -8.72 7.09 -18.18
N PRO A 210 -8.75 5.99 -17.41
CA PRO A 210 -7.93 5.85 -16.21
C PRO A 210 -6.48 5.48 -16.54
N CYS A 211 -5.57 5.66 -15.58
CA CYS A 211 -4.15 5.34 -15.72
C CYS A 211 -3.92 3.91 -16.24
N GLN A 212 -4.71 2.97 -15.73
CA GLN A 212 -4.65 1.54 -16.01
C GLN A 212 -4.89 1.24 -17.49
N GLU A 213 -5.65 2.04 -18.22
CA GLU A 213 -5.94 1.78 -19.64
C GLU A 213 -4.67 1.87 -20.50
N CYS A 214 -3.78 2.82 -20.21
CA CYS A 214 -2.52 2.98 -20.94
C CYS A 214 -1.35 2.24 -20.26
N HIS A 215 -1.30 2.22 -18.93
CA HIS A 215 -0.15 1.71 -18.18
C HIS A 215 -0.30 0.27 -17.68
N MET A 216 -1.52 -0.29 -17.73
CA MET A 216 -1.81 -1.68 -17.40
C MET A 216 -2.75 -2.30 -18.44
N PRO A 217 -2.36 -2.27 -19.74
CA PRO A 217 -3.23 -2.71 -20.82
C PRO A 217 -3.59 -4.19 -20.71
N LYS A 218 -4.71 -4.55 -21.32
CA LYS A 218 -5.26 -5.91 -21.32
C LYS A 218 -4.46 -6.89 -22.18
#